data_AF-A0A950APB8-F1
#
_entry.id   AF-A0A950APB8-F1
#
_cell.length_a   1.000
_cell.length_b   1.000
_cell.length_c   1.000
_cell.angle_alpha   90.00
_cell.angle_beta   90.00
_cell.angle_gamma   90.00
#
_symmetry.space_group_name_H-M   'P 1'
#
loop_
_entity.id
_entity.type
_entity.pdbx_description
1 polymer ?
#
loop_
_entity_poly.entity_id
_entity_poly.type
_entity_poly.pdbx_seq_one_letter_code
_entity_poly.pdbx_strand_id
1 'polypeptide(L)'
;WEWCADWYRPGYPSGPRKDPRGPDSSDDPNEPGIPKRVQRGGSFLCSDLYCTRYLPGARGKGATDSGASHTGFRCVLSPCRTHEGRPR
;
A
#
# COMPACT_ATOMS: atom_id res chain seq x y z
N TRP A 1 -7.44 -0.81 7.68
CA TRP A 1 -6.48 -0.93 6.57
C TRP A 1 -5.99 0.44 6.21
N GLU A 2 -4.76 0.54 5.71
CA GLU A 2 -4.21 1.79 5.21
C GLU A 2 -3.73 1.64 3.78
N TRP A 3 -4.16 2.53 2.89
CA TRP A 3 -3.71 2.58 1.50
C TRP A 3 -2.23 2.93 1.39
N CYS A 4 -1.53 2.26 0.48
CA CYS A 4 -0.16 2.57 0.06
C CYS A 4 -0.13 2.99 -1.41
N ALA A 5 0.91 3.74 -1.78
CA ALA A 5 1.10 4.21 -3.15
C ALA A 5 1.39 3.06 -4.12
N ASP A 6 1.92 1.93 -3.68
CA ASP A 6 2.31 0.80 -4.53
C ASP A 6 1.12 0.15 -5.24
N TRP A 7 1.32 -0.25 -6.50
CA TRP A 7 0.39 -1.15 -7.19
C TRP A 7 0.44 -2.57 -6.61
N TYR A 8 -0.71 -3.24 -6.56
CA TYR A 8 -0.78 -4.63 -6.14
C TYR A 8 -0.47 -5.56 -7.32
N ARG A 9 0.52 -6.44 -7.10
CA ARG A 9 0.85 -7.59 -7.92
C ARG A 9 1.30 -8.74 -7.00
N PRO A 10 0.71 -9.95 -7.11
CA PRO A 10 1.19 -11.12 -6.41
C PRO A 10 2.52 -11.56 -7.02
N GLY A 11 3.43 -12.07 -6.19
CA GLY A 11 4.75 -12.52 -6.66
C GLY A 11 5.65 -11.38 -7.20
N TYR A 12 5.34 -10.11 -6.91
CA TYR A 12 6.27 -9.02 -7.21
C TYR A 12 7.62 -9.34 -6.56
N PRO A 13 8.70 -9.47 -7.35
CA PRO A 13 10.02 -9.77 -6.80
C PRO A 13 10.41 -8.67 -5.82
N SER A 14 11.33 -8.99 -4.91
CA SER A 14 11.92 -7.92 -4.09
C SER A 14 12.52 -6.90 -5.05
N GLY A 15 11.89 -5.72 -5.11
CA GLY A 15 12.35 -4.62 -5.95
C GLY A 15 13.74 -4.14 -5.51
N PRO A 16 14.19 -2.97 -5.97
CA PRO A 16 15.45 -2.43 -5.49
C PRO A 16 15.44 -2.33 -3.96
N ARG A 17 16.55 -2.70 -3.31
CA ARG A 17 16.68 -2.63 -1.83
C ARG A 17 16.57 -1.20 -1.30
N LYS A 18 16.82 -0.21 -2.16
CA LYS A 18 16.76 1.21 -1.85
C LYS A 18 15.55 1.83 -2.55
N ASP A 19 14.65 2.41 -1.77
CA ASP A 19 13.43 3.10 -2.23
C ASP A 19 12.62 2.34 -3.31
N PRO A 20 12.18 1.08 -3.03
CA PRO A 20 11.29 0.39 -3.95
C PRO A 20 9.95 1.11 -4.06
N ARG A 21 9.51 1.36 -5.29
CA ARG A 21 8.25 2.07 -5.60
C ARG A 21 7.08 1.14 -5.98
N GLY A 22 7.32 -0.18 -5.89
CA GLY A 22 6.41 -1.20 -6.40
C GLY A 22 6.47 -1.36 -7.93
N PRO A 23 5.61 -2.22 -8.51
CA PRO A 23 5.50 -2.39 -9.95
C PRO A 23 4.81 -1.19 -10.62
N ASP A 24 4.99 -1.03 -11.94
CA ASP A 24 4.40 0.07 -12.72
C ASP A 24 2.88 -0.06 -12.91
N SER A 25 2.34 -1.28 -12.79
CA SER A 25 0.91 -1.58 -12.96
C SER A 25 0.42 -2.62 -11.95
N SER A 26 -0.90 -2.66 -11.78
CA SER A 26 -1.57 -3.69 -10.99
C SER A 26 -1.82 -4.95 -11.82
N ASP A 27 -1.76 -6.10 -11.16
CA ASP A 27 -2.02 -7.40 -11.75
C ASP A 27 -2.61 -8.29 -10.68
N ASP A 28 -3.90 -8.60 -10.78
CA ASP A 28 -4.59 -9.50 -9.87
C ASP A 28 -5.25 -10.62 -10.66
N PRO A 29 -4.67 -11.84 -10.67
CA PRO A 29 -5.21 -12.97 -11.43
C PRO A 29 -6.64 -13.34 -11.06
N ASN A 30 -7.08 -12.99 -9.84
CA ASN A 30 -8.43 -13.30 -9.38
C ASN A 30 -9.48 -12.31 -9.91
N GLU A 31 -9.07 -11.10 -10.26
CA GLU A 31 -9.95 -10.03 -10.76
C GLU A 31 -9.22 -9.22 -11.86
N PRO A 32 -9.04 -9.82 -13.06
CA PRO A 32 -8.27 -9.21 -14.14
C PRO A 32 -8.88 -7.88 -14.61
N GLY A 33 -8.02 -6.93 -14.96
CA GLY A 33 -8.43 -5.61 -15.48
C GLY A 33 -8.86 -4.60 -14.42
N ILE A 34 -9.01 -5.00 -13.15
CA ILE A 34 -9.34 -4.10 -12.05
C ILE A 34 -8.05 -3.54 -11.43
N PRO A 35 -7.78 -2.23 -11.49
CA PRO A 35 -6.59 -1.64 -10.90
C PRO A 35 -6.67 -1.66 -9.38
N LYS A 36 -5.68 -2.29 -8.72
CA LYS A 36 -5.63 -2.42 -7.26
C LYS A 36 -4.36 -1.86 -6.66
N ARG A 37 -4.50 -1.10 -5.57
CA ARG A 37 -3.38 -0.61 -4.76
C ARG A 37 -3.20 -1.50 -3.52
N VAL A 38 -2.01 -1.45 -2.97
CA VAL A 38 -1.67 -2.16 -1.74
C VAL A 38 -2.39 -1.54 -0.56
N GLN A 39 -2.87 -2.40 0.35
CA GLN A 39 -3.32 -2.00 1.68
C GLN A 39 -2.49 -2.74 2.74
N ARG A 40 -2.21 -2.09 3.88
CA ARG A 40 -1.46 -2.67 5.02
C ARG A 40 -2.18 -2.47 6.35
N GLY A 41 -1.72 -3.20 7.37
CA GLY A 41 -2.06 -2.97 8.78
C GLY A 41 -3.32 -3.64 9.32
N GLY A 42 -4.18 -4.22 8.49
CA GLY A 42 -5.44 -4.81 8.94
C GLY A 42 -6.43 -3.76 9.46
N SER A 43 -7.51 -4.16 10.12
CA SER A 43 -8.54 -3.27 10.66
C SER A 43 -9.09 -3.80 12.00
N PHE A 44 -10.04 -3.07 12.60
CA PHE A 44 -10.78 -3.51 13.79
C PHE A 44 -11.63 -4.77 13.57
N LEU A 45 -11.78 -5.22 12.31
CA LEU A 45 -12.42 -6.48 11.96
C LEU A 45 -11.43 -7.64 11.90
N CYS A 46 -10.12 -7.42 12.07
CA CYS A 46 -9.17 -8.54 12.03
C CYS A 46 -9.22 -9.37 13.32
N SER A 47 -9.02 -10.69 13.19
CA SER A 47 -9.02 -11.65 14.29
C SER A 47 -8.22 -12.90 13.90
N ASP A 48 -7.65 -13.57 14.89
CA ASP A 48 -6.81 -14.77 14.73
C ASP A 48 -7.53 -15.93 14.02
N LEU A 49 -8.86 -15.94 14.08
CA LEU A 49 -9.68 -17.01 13.52
C LEU A 49 -9.82 -16.95 11.99
N TYR A 50 -9.76 -15.76 11.39
CA TYR A 50 -10.09 -15.61 9.96
C TYR A 50 -9.27 -14.55 9.22
N CYS A 51 -8.65 -13.61 9.93
CA CYS A 51 -7.88 -12.53 9.31
C CYS A 51 -6.75 -12.06 10.22
N THR A 52 -5.58 -12.67 10.07
CA THR A 52 -4.34 -12.30 10.75
C THR A 52 -3.60 -11.14 10.06
N ARG A 53 -4.30 -10.35 9.23
CA ARG A 53 -3.67 -9.29 8.41
C ARG A 53 -3.35 -8.02 9.19
N TYR A 54 -3.58 -8.01 10.50
CA TYR A 54 -3.03 -7.03 11.42
C TYR A 54 -1.51 -7.19 11.62
N LEU A 55 -0.94 -8.36 11.27
CA LEU A 55 0.49 -8.60 11.39
C LEU A 55 1.30 -7.69 10.45
N PRO A 56 2.45 -7.14 10.87
CA PRO A 56 3.24 -6.20 10.07
C PRO A 56 3.64 -6.71 8.68
N GLY A 57 3.92 -8.02 8.57
CA GLY A 57 4.30 -8.67 7.31
C GLY A 57 3.13 -8.87 6.34
N ALA A 58 1.88 -8.80 6.82
CA ALA A 58 0.71 -9.06 6.00
C ALA A 58 0.44 -7.93 5.01
N ARG A 59 -0.13 -8.30 3.85
CA ARG A 59 -0.45 -7.39 2.74
C ARG A 59 -1.85 -7.69 2.23
N GLY A 60 -2.61 -6.64 1.96
CA GLY A 60 -3.91 -6.70 1.29
C GLY A 60 -3.88 -5.96 -0.05
N LYS A 61 -5.05 -5.93 -0.69
CA LYS A 61 -5.31 -5.27 -1.97
C LYS A 61 -6.72 -4.69 -1.95
N GLY A 62 -6.92 -3.57 -2.63
CA GLY A 62 -8.25 -3.02 -2.88
C GLY A 62 -8.29 -2.29 -4.22
N ALA A 63 -9.45 -2.31 -4.87
CA ALA A 63 -9.68 -1.55 -6.11
C ALA A 63 -9.68 -0.05 -5.81
N THR A 64 -9.09 0.76 -6.70
CA THR A 64 -8.82 2.18 -6.45
C THR A 64 -10.06 3.04 -6.29
N ASP A 65 -11.20 2.56 -6.77
CA ASP A 65 -12.52 3.19 -6.70
C ASP A 65 -13.36 2.73 -5.50
N SER A 66 -12.84 1.79 -4.71
CA SER A 66 -13.60 1.15 -3.63
C SER A 66 -13.34 1.81 -2.28
N GLY A 67 -14.42 2.18 -1.59
CA GLY A 67 -14.41 2.67 -0.21
C GLY A 67 -14.98 1.64 0.76
N ALA A 68 -14.46 1.61 1.99
CA ALA A 68 -15.00 0.78 3.07
C ALA A 68 -14.81 1.45 4.43
N SER A 69 -15.73 1.21 5.36
CA SER A 69 -15.71 1.80 6.72
C SER A 69 -14.48 1.43 7.57
N HIS A 70 -13.72 0.41 7.15
CA HIS A 70 -12.57 -0.12 7.87
C HIS A 70 -11.23 0.12 7.13
N THR A 71 -11.24 1.02 6.14
CA THR A 71 -10.09 1.36 5.30
C THR A 71 -9.90 2.87 5.25
N GLY A 72 -8.70 3.34 5.60
CA GLY A 72 -8.27 4.73 5.51
C GLY A 72 -6.90 4.84 4.87
N PHE A 73 -6.18 5.93 5.15
CA PHE A 73 -4.82 6.15 4.69
C PHE A 73 -4.08 7.10 5.63
N ARG A 74 -2.74 7.08 5.56
CA ARG A 74 -1.89 8.10 6.16
C ARG A 74 -0.99 8.73 5.11
N CYS A 75 -0.69 10.01 5.26
CA CYS A 75 0.21 10.71 4.35
C CYS A 75 1.67 10.56 4.80
N VAL A 76 2.56 10.59 3.82
CA VAL A 76 4.01 10.70 4.03
C VAL A 76 4.53 11.84 3.15
N LEU A 77 5.51 12.58 3.66
CA LEU A 77 6.17 13.66 2.93
C LEU A 77 7.65 13.32 2.80
N SER A 78 8.19 13.45 1.59
CA SER A 78 9.63 13.36 1.41
C SER A 78 10.28 14.55 2.13
N PRO A 79 11.43 14.37 2.81
CA PRO A 79 12.10 15.49 3.45
C PRO A 79 12.31 16.62 2.44
N CYS A 80 11.90 17.84 2.81
CA CYS A 80 12.19 19.03 2.04
C CYS A 80 13.71 19.10 1.89
N ARG A 81 14.21 19.07 0.65
CA ARG A 81 15.58 19.46 0.39
C ARG A 81 15.63 20.96 0.58
N THR A 82 15.97 21.42 1.79
CA THR A 82 16.37 22.80 1.99
C THR A 82 17.53 23.05 1.03
N HIS A 83 17.28 23.82 -0.02
CA HIS A 83 18.36 24.42 -0.78
C HIS A 83 19.16 25.23 0.24
N GLU A 84 20.40 24.83 0.50
CA GLU A 84 21.39 25.69 1.14
C GLU A 84 21.38 27.03 0.37
N GLY A 85 20.86 28.09 0.99
CA GLY A 85 21.03 29.45 0.45
C GLY A 85 19.80 30.30 0.17
N ARG A 86 18.58 29.97 0.63
CA ARG A 86 17.49 30.98 0.61
C ARG A 86 17.06 31.39 2.02
N PRO A 87 17.31 32.65 2.45
CA PRO A 87 16.80 33.14 3.73
C PRO A 87 15.28 33.30 3.66
N ARG A 88 14.63 33.16 4.82
CA ARG A 88 13.19 33.31 5.00
C ARG A 88 12.71 34.72 4.66
#